data_AF-A0A957GLW7-F1
#
_entry.id   AF-A0A957GLW7-F1
#
_cell.length_a   1.000
_cell.length_b   1.000
_cell.length_c   1.000
_cell.angle_alpha   90.00
_cell.angle_beta   90.00
_cell.angle_gamma   90.00
#
_symmetry.space_group_name_H-M   'P 1'
#
loop_
_entity.id
_entity.type
_entity.pdbx_description
1 polymer ?
#
loop_
_entity_poly.entity_id
_entity_poly.type
_entity_poly.pdbx_seq_one_letter_code
_entity_poly.pdbx_strand_id
1 'polypeptide(L)'
;MTTNDWFWWQRPDLGYVNGRLHLQQHNLQALAESAGTPTYAYSSHRFRANWRRLAGVLTAREVPHKLFFALKSNRFLPLLTFLRLHGECGVDVCSPSELLLARQVGFAESDITYTNTAVSNADLDIIARHPGIQVNCDALSTIRRQGER
;
A
#
# COMPACT_ATOMS: atom_id res chain seq x y z
N MET A 1 -34.40 16.32 -19.09
CA MET A 1 -33.44 15.21 -18.96
C MET A 1 -32.39 15.65 -17.97
N THR A 2 -32.49 15.21 -16.72
CA THR A 2 -31.46 15.48 -15.69
C THR A 2 -30.23 14.68 -16.06
N THR A 3 -29.26 15.33 -16.71
CA THR A 3 -27.90 14.79 -16.81
C THR A 3 -27.43 14.55 -15.39
N ASN A 4 -27.08 13.31 -15.07
CA ASN A 4 -26.50 13.00 -13.79
C ASN A 4 -25.18 13.81 -13.73
N ASP A 5 -25.16 14.92 -12.98
CA ASP A 5 -24.05 15.89 -12.88
C ASP A 5 -22.79 15.31 -12.19
N TRP A 6 -22.70 13.98 -12.14
CA TRP A 6 -21.66 13.25 -11.45
C TRP A 6 -20.65 12.70 -12.45
N PHE A 7 -19.43 13.22 -12.42
CA PHE A 7 -18.34 12.58 -13.12
C PHE A 7 -18.04 11.22 -12.47
N TRP A 8 -17.65 10.21 -13.27
CA TRP A 8 -17.36 8.86 -12.76
C TRP A 8 -16.28 8.82 -11.66
N TRP A 9 -15.40 9.82 -11.63
CA TRP A 9 -14.31 9.96 -10.66
C TRP A 9 -14.69 10.77 -9.42
N GLN A 10 -15.85 11.45 -9.40
CA GLN A 10 -16.30 12.22 -8.25
C GLN A 10 -16.69 11.30 -7.12
N ARG A 11 -16.35 11.72 -5.91
CA ARG A 11 -16.53 10.97 -4.66
C ARG A 11 -16.86 11.95 -3.54
N PRO A 12 -17.43 11.50 -2.42
CA PRO A 12 -17.67 12.36 -1.27
C PRO A 12 -16.43 13.12 -0.78
N ASP A 13 -15.23 12.57 -1.00
CA ASP A 13 -13.95 13.17 -0.65
C ASP A 13 -13.22 13.86 -1.83
N LEU A 14 -13.75 13.82 -3.05
CA LEU A 14 -13.11 14.41 -4.24
C LEU A 14 -14.18 14.93 -5.20
N GLY A 15 -14.26 16.24 -5.38
CA GLY A 15 -15.26 16.83 -6.26
C GLY A 15 -15.10 18.33 -6.44
N TYR A 16 -15.97 18.91 -7.27
CA TYR A 16 -16.00 20.36 -7.47
C TYR A 16 -16.82 21.03 -6.37
N VAL A 17 -16.27 22.07 -5.76
CA VAL A 17 -16.97 22.98 -4.84
C VAL A 17 -16.82 24.38 -5.42
N ASN A 18 -17.93 25.02 -5.79
CA ASN A 18 -17.95 26.35 -6.40
C ASN A 18 -16.96 26.48 -7.59
N GLY A 19 -16.94 25.49 -8.47
CA GLY A 19 -16.09 25.46 -9.67
C GLY A 19 -14.61 25.11 -9.43
N ARG A 20 -14.20 24.83 -8.18
CA ARG A 20 -12.82 24.43 -7.85
C ARG A 20 -12.74 22.97 -7.43
N LEU A 21 -11.74 22.24 -7.92
CA LEU A 21 -11.55 20.84 -7.56
C LEU A 21 -10.96 20.73 -6.15
N HIS A 22 -11.66 20.03 -5.27
CA HIS A 22 -11.28 19.81 -3.88
C HIS A 22 -11.01 18.34 -3.61
N LEU A 23 -9.94 18.05 -2.86
CA LEU A 23 -9.72 16.78 -2.18
C LEU A 23 -9.94 17.00 -0.69
N GLN A 24 -11.02 16.45 -0.15
CA GLN A 24 -11.57 16.80 1.16
C GLN A 24 -11.83 18.32 1.22
N GLN A 25 -11.26 19.03 2.20
CA GLN A 25 -11.40 20.47 2.36
C GLN A 25 -10.33 21.27 1.59
N HIS A 26 -9.43 20.60 0.86
CA HIS A 26 -8.30 21.26 0.22
C HIS A 26 -8.56 21.55 -1.26
N ASN A 27 -8.49 22.83 -1.62
CA ASN A 27 -8.47 23.28 -3.02
C ASN A 27 -7.20 22.79 -3.72
N LEU A 28 -7.34 21.92 -4.72
CA LEU A 28 -6.21 21.32 -5.42
C LEU A 28 -5.44 22.31 -6.30
N GLN A 29 -6.09 23.39 -6.76
CA GLN A 29 -5.38 24.45 -7.50
C GLN A 29 -4.37 25.16 -6.59
N ALA A 30 -4.80 25.57 -5.39
CA ALA A 30 -3.92 26.23 -4.43
C ALA A 30 -2.77 25.31 -3.98
N LEU A 31 -3.05 24.02 -3.79
CA LEU A 31 -2.01 23.03 -3.50
C LEU A 31 -1.00 22.92 -4.65
N ALA A 32 -1.46 22.85 -5.89
CA ALA A 32 -0.60 22.76 -7.06
C ALA A 32 0.27 24.03 -7.23
N GLU A 33 -0.30 25.21 -6.98
CA GLU A 33 0.45 26.48 -6.99
C GLU A 33 1.53 26.50 -5.91
N SER A 34 1.24 26.00 -4.70
CA SER A 34 2.24 25.96 -3.61
C SER A 34 3.32 24.89 -3.78
N ALA A 35 2.98 23.73 -4.34
CA ALA A 35 3.87 22.59 -4.45
C ALA A 35 4.66 22.56 -5.76
N GLY A 36 4.28 23.40 -6.73
CA GLY A 36 4.73 23.30 -8.12
C GLY A 36 4.07 22.13 -8.86
N THR A 37 4.21 22.11 -10.19
CA THR A 37 3.64 21.05 -11.03
C THR A 37 4.72 20.37 -11.88
N PRO A 38 4.60 19.04 -12.14
CA PRO A 38 3.52 18.14 -11.73
C PRO A 38 3.53 17.79 -10.24
N THR A 39 2.35 17.58 -9.63
CA THR A 39 2.22 17.17 -8.21
C THR A 39 1.22 16.05 -8.03
N TYR A 40 1.43 15.23 -7.00
CA TYR A 40 0.52 14.17 -6.57
C TYR A 40 -0.03 14.47 -5.18
N ALA A 41 -1.36 14.59 -5.07
CA ALA A 41 -2.04 14.77 -3.79
C ALA A 41 -2.58 13.44 -3.26
N TYR A 42 -2.06 13.00 -2.12
CA TYR A 42 -2.53 11.80 -1.43
C TYR A 42 -3.39 12.16 -0.22
N SER A 43 -4.40 11.34 0.06
CA SER A 43 -5.24 11.47 1.25
C SER A 43 -5.06 10.26 2.17
N SER A 44 -4.51 10.49 3.36
CA SER A 44 -4.45 9.48 4.42
C SER A 44 -5.85 9.06 4.86
N HIS A 45 -6.80 10.00 4.93
CA HIS A 45 -8.20 9.71 5.21
C HIS A 45 -8.78 8.72 4.19
N ARG A 46 -8.49 8.91 2.90
CA ARG A 46 -8.94 7.99 1.85
C ARG A 46 -8.33 6.61 2.01
N PHE A 47 -7.04 6.54 2.31
CA PHE A 47 -6.39 5.26 2.60
C PHE A 47 -7.13 4.51 3.73
N ARG A 48 -7.32 5.17 4.88
CA ARG A 48 -8.00 4.57 6.04
C ARG A 48 -9.44 4.18 5.73
N ALA A 49 -10.19 5.01 5.01
CA ALA A 49 -11.57 4.70 4.63
C ALA A 49 -11.64 3.44 3.77
N ASN A 50 -10.74 3.28 2.80
CA ASN A 50 -10.64 2.07 1.99
C ASN A 50 -10.24 0.85 2.83
N TRP A 51 -9.26 0.99 3.71
CA TRP A 51 -8.81 -0.08 4.60
C TRP A 51 -9.94 -0.54 5.53
N ARG A 52 -10.62 0.39 6.21
CA ARG A 52 -11.75 0.10 7.10
C ARG A 52 -12.91 -0.56 6.38
N ARG A 53 -13.20 -0.15 5.15
CA ARG A 53 -14.24 -0.77 4.33
C ARG A 53 -13.92 -2.23 4.04
N LEU A 54 -12.67 -2.55 3.68
CA LEU A 54 -12.25 -3.93 3.43
C LEU A 54 -12.23 -4.76 4.72
N ALA A 55 -11.54 -4.27 5.75
CA ALA A 55 -11.45 -4.93 7.05
C ALA A 55 -12.84 -5.17 7.66
N GLY A 56 -13.72 -4.17 7.61
CA GLY A 56 -15.07 -4.25 8.15
C GLY A 56 -15.92 -5.34 7.50
N VAL A 57 -15.80 -5.54 6.18
CA VAL A 57 -16.51 -6.63 5.48
C VAL A 57 -15.97 -8.00 5.90
N LEU A 58 -14.65 -8.16 6.03
CA LEU A 58 -14.05 -9.41 6.46
C LEU A 58 -14.40 -9.75 7.92
N THR A 59 -14.36 -8.75 8.81
CA THR A 59 -14.81 -8.88 10.21
C THR A 59 -16.28 -9.24 10.30
N ALA A 60 -17.15 -8.58 9.54
CA ALA A 60 -18.59 -8.87 9.54
C ALA A 60 -18.93 -10.28 9.01
N ARG A 61 -17.99 -10.92 8.32
CA ARG A 61 -18.08 -12.31 7.84
C ARG A 61 -17.29 -13.29 8.70
N GLU A 62 -16.77 -12.84 9.84
CA GLU A 62 -16.00 -13.64 10.80
C GLU A 62 -14.79 -14.33 10.17
N VAL A 63 -14.21 -13.73 9.12
CA VAL A 63 -13.00 -14.25 8.46
C VAL A 63 -11.79 -13.77 9.26
N PRO A 64 -10.98 -14.67 9.87
CA PRO A 64 -9.72 -14.25 10.48
C PRO A 64 -8.80 -13.69 9.40
N HIS A 65 -8.33 -12.45 9.58
CA HIS A 65 -7.55 -11.78 8.54
C HIS A 65 -6.53 -10.80 9.11
N LYS A 66 -5.51 -10.55 8.30
CA LYS A 66 -4.57 -9.44 8.44
C LYS A 66 -4.39 -8.83 7.06
N LEU A 67 -4.50 -7.52 6.96
CA LEU A 67 -4.37 -6.81 5.68
C LEU A 67 -2.91 -6.42 5.46
N PHE A 68 -2.42 -6.63 4.25
CA PHE A 68 -1.07 -6.26 3.81
C PHE A 68 -1.19 -5.29 2.63
N PHE A 69 -0.56 -4.14 2.73
CA PHE A 69 -0.51 -3.15 1.67
C PHE A 69 0.52 -3.55 0.61
N ALA A 70 0.08 -3.74 -0.64
CA ALA A 70 0.96 -4.08 -1.75
C ALA A 70 1.88 -2.90 -2.10
N LEU A 71 3.17 -3.00 -1.75
CA LEU A 71 4.12 -1.88 -1.84
C LEU A 71 4.33 -1.40 -3.28
N LYS A 72 4.28 -2.32 -4.24
CA LYS A 72 4.33 -2.04 -5.68
C LYS A 72 3.24 -1.09 -6.19
N SER A 73 2.14 -0.91 -5.44
CA SER A 73 1.07 0.03 -5.80
C SER A 73 1.44 1.49 -5.53
N ASN A 74 2.21 1.76 -4.47
CA ASN A 74 2.69 3.09 -4.12
C ASN A 74 3.84 3.02 -3.10
N ARG A 75 5.02 3.51 -3.49
CA ARG A 75 6.23 3.50 -2.65
C ARG A 75 6.49 4.84 -1.96
N PHE A 76 5.51 5.73 -1.93
CA PHE A 76 5.65 7.08 -1.37
C PHE A 76 5.95 7.01 0.13
N LEU A 77 7.17 7.39 0.52
CA LEU A 77 7.67 7.26 1.90
C LEU A 77 6.73 7.82 2.97
N PRO A 78 6.15 9.03 2.84
CA PRO A 78 5.20 9.55 3.83
C PRO A 78 3.96 8.67 4.01
N LEU A 79 3.47 8.01 2.94
CA LEU A 79 2.39 7.03 3.07
C LEU A 79 2.88 5.82 3.86
N LEU A 80 4.05 5.26 3.54
CA LEU A 80 4.58 4.09 4.25
C LEU A 80 4.83 4.37 5.74
N THR A 81 5.40 5.53 6.06
CA THR A 81 5.55 6.00 7.44
C THR A 81 4.20 6.14 8.12
N PHE A 82 3.22 6.72 7.45
CA PHE A 82 1.85 6.81 7.97
C PHE A 82 1.27 5.42 8.29
N LEU A 83 1.40 4.45 7.38
CA LEU A 83 0.94 3.06 7.59
C LEU A 83 1.62 2.43 8.81
N ARG A 84 2.96 2.56 8.89
CA ARG A 84 3.75 2.00 9.97
C ARG A 84 3.38 2.59 11.33
N LEU A 85 3.17 3.90 11.41
CA LEU A 85 2.82 4.59 12.66
C LEU A 85 1.43 4.22 13.17
N HIS A 86 0.47 4.00 12.27
CA HIS A 86 -0.89 3.66 12.65
C HIS A 86 -1.09 2.17 12.90
N GLY A 87 -0.21 1.30 12.39
CA GLY A 87 -0.20 -0.14 12.67
C GLY A 87 -1.42 -0.90 12.14
N GLU A 88 -2.21 -0.30 11.25
CA GLU A 88 -3.47 -0.88 10.73
C GLU A 88 -3.21 -2.01 9.71
N CYS A 89 -2.03 -2.09 9.09
CA CYS A 89 -1.71 -3.13 8.12
C CYS A 89 -0.21 -3.47 8.10
N GLY A 90 0.10 -4.69 7.65
CA GLY A 90 1.43 -5.05 7.19
C GLY A 90 1.70 -4.54 5.76
N VAL A 91 2.80 -4.98 5.16
CA VAL A 91 3.14 -4.69 3.76
C VAL A 91 3.51 -5.96 3.00
N ASP A 92 3.04 -6.05 1.76
CA ASP A 92 3.44 -7.09 0.81
C ASP A 92 4.46 -6.51 -0.16
N VAL A 93 5.62 -7.15 -0.24
CA VAL A 93 6.76 -6.73 -1.07
C VAL A 93 7.06 -7.78 -2.14
N CYS A 94 7.56 -7.36 -3.29
CA CYS A 94 7.85 -8.26 -4.42
C CYS A 94 9.30 -8.20 -4.91
N SER A 95 10.19 -7.50 -4.20
CA SER A 95 11.63 -7.43 -4.53
C SER A 95 12.48 -7.21 -3.29
N PRO A 96 13.78 -7.53 -3.31
CA PRO A 96 14.66 -7.25 -2.18
C PRO A 96 14.75 -5.75 -1.86
N SER A 97 14.71 -4.86 -2.87
CA SER A 97 14.71 -3.41 -2.62
C SER A 97 13.45 -2.94 -1.90
N GLU A 98 12.30 -3.51 -2.23
CA GLU A 98 11.04 -3.25 -1.51
C GLU A 98 11.08 -3.79 -0.08
N LEU A 99 11.63 -4.99 0.11
CA LEU A 99 11.88 -5.56 1.43
C LEU A 99 12.75 -4.63 2.29
N LEU A 100 13.90 -4.22 1.77
CA LEU A 100 14.83 -3.33 2.47
C LEU A 100 14.18 -1.97 2.77
N LEU A 101 13.40 -1.43 1.84
CA LEU A 101 12.62 -0.20 2.07
C LEU A 101 11.60 -0.37 3.21
N ALA A 102 10.85 -1.48 3.23
CA ALA A 102 9.90 -1.77 4.30
C ALA A 102 10.59 -1.90 5.67
N ARG A 103 11.76 -2.58 5.72
CA ARG A 103 12.57 -2.68 6.94
C ARG A 103 13.11 -1.32 7.38
N GLN A 104 13.57 -0.49 6.44
CA GLN A 104 14.06 0.87 6.72
C GLN A 104 12.97 1.80 7.26
N VAL A 105 11.73 1.70 6.75
CA VAL A 105 10.57 2.42 7.29
C VAL A 105 10.19 1.91 8.69
N GLY A 106 10.62 0.70 9.05
CA GLY A 106 10.50 0.15 10.39
C GLY A 106 9.41 -0.92 10.56
N PHE A 107 8.85 -1.46 9.47
CA PHE A 107 7.91 -2.58 9.55
C PHE A 107 8.59 -3.80 10.18
N ALA A 108 7.92 -4.46 11.11
CA ALA A 108 8.40 -5.72 11.70
C ALA A 108 8.39 -6.83 10.66
N GLU A 109 9.28 -7.82 10.78
CA GLU A 109 9.34 -8.94 9.82
C GLU A 109 8.04 -9.73 9.78
N SER A 110 7.37 -9.89 10.94
CA SER A 110 6.04 -10.52 11.06
C SER A 110 4.89 -9.72 10.42
N ASP A 111 5.16 -8.48 10.01
CA ASP A 111 4.24 -7.60 9.29
C ASP A 111 4.63 -7.48 7.80
N ILE A 112 5.56 -8.30 7.30
CA ILE A 112 6.00 -8.30 5.91
C ILE A 112 5.72 -9.67 5.27
N THR A 113 5.07 -9.65 4.11
CA THR A 113 4.99 -10.80 3.20
C THR A 113 5.83 -10.53 1.95
N TYR A 114 6.49 -11.56 1.43
CA TYR A 114 7.28 -11.49 0.20
C TYR A 114 6.64 -12.34 -0.89
N THR A 115 6.20 -11.72 -1.98
CA THR A 115 5.51 -12.38 -3.09
C THR A 115 6.19 -12.07 -4.42
N ASN A 116 6.91 -13.05 -5.00
CA ASN A 116 7.54 -12.92 -6.32
C ASN A 116 7.67 -14.31 -6.99
N THR A 117 7.40 -14.36 -8.30
CA THR A 117 7.40 -15.59 -9.11
C THR A 117 8.79 -15.95 -9.66
N ALA A 118 9.71 -14.99 -9.77
CA ALA A 118 11.02 -15.16 -10.41
C ALA A 118 12.17 -14.69 -9.50
N VAL A 119 12.30 -15.31 -8.32
CA VAL A 119 13.32 -14.95 -7.33
C VAL A 119 14.67 -15.57 -7.69
N SER A 120 15.71 -14.73 -7.80
CA SER A 120 17.09 -15.19 -8.03
C SER A 120 17.72 -15.74 -6.74
N ASN A 121 18.85 -16.45 -6.85
CA ASN A 121 19.58 -16.92 -5.66
C ASN A 121 20.08 -15.75 -4.80
N ALA A 122 20.55 -14.67 -5.44
CA ALA A 122 20.99 -13.47 -4.73
C ALA A 122 19.83 -12.82 -3.96
N ASP A 123 18.62 -12.79 -4.53
CA ASP A 123 17.44 -12.28 -3.85
C ASP A 123 17.07 -13.17 -2.64
N LEU A 124 17.11 -14.50 -2.81
CA LEU A 124 16.89 -15.45 -1.73
C LEU A 124 17.90 -15.29 -0.59
N ASP A 125 19.17 -15.01 -0.91
CA ASP A 125 20.22 -14.76 0.10
C ASP A 125 19.96 -13.47 0.91
N ILE A 126 19.27 -12.48 0.32
CA ILE A 126 18.83 -11.28 1.04
C ILE A 126 17.63 -11.63 1.93
N ILE A 127 16.63 -12.34 1.39
CA ILE A 127 15.42 -12.72 2.11
C ILE A 127 15.76 -13.62 3.31
N ALA A 128 16.71 -14.55 3.18
CA ALA A 128 17.14 -15.46 4.23
C ALA A 128 17.71 -14.76 5.48
N ARG A 129 18.18 -13.50 5.34
CA ARG A 129 18.63 -12.69 6.49
C ARG A 129 17.47 -12.16 7.35
N HIS A 130 16.24 -12.40 6.91
CA HIS A 130 15.00 -11.94 7.54
C HIS A 130 14.06 -13.14 7.80
N PRO A 131 14.41 -14.04 8.73
CA PRO A 131 13.67 -15.29 8.95
C PRO A 131 12.25 -15.07 9.49
N GLY A 132 11.91 -13.88 9.98
CA GLY A 132 10.55 -13.56 10.42
C GLY A 132 9.56 -13.26 9.28
N ILE A 133 10.03 -13.20 8.03
CA ILE A 133 9.23 -12.84 6.87
C ILE A 133 8.55 -14.05 6.28
N GLN A 134 7.26 -13.90 5.97
CA GLN A 134 6.50 -14.92 5.27
C GLN A 134 6.77 -14.82 3.76
N VAL A 135 7.32 -15.88 3.17
CA VAL A 135 7.64 -15.92 1.74
C VAL A 135 6.63 -16.79 1.02
N ASN A 136 5.94 -16.22 0.03
CA ASN A 136 5.11 -16.96 -0.88
C ASN A 136 5.99 -17.57 -1.98
N CYS A 137 6.08 -18.90 -1.99
CA CYS A 137 6.85 -19.64 -2.99
C CYS A 137 5.95 -20.11 -4.13
N ASP A 138 6.05 -19.46 -5.29
CA ASP A 138 5.25 -19.76 -6.48
C ASP A 138 5.67 -21.06 -7.21
N ALA A 139 6.84 -21.63 -6.87
CA ALA A 139 7.37 -22.83 -7.51
C ALA A 139 8.13 -23.74 -6.55
N LEU A 140 8.12 -25.06 -6.83
CA LEU A 140 8.92 -26.06 -6.12
C LEU A 140 10.42 -25.72 -6.13
N SER A 141 10.91 -25.12 -7.22
CA SER A 141 12.31 -24.68 -7.31
C SER A 141 12.64 -23.57 -6.31
N THR A 142 11.71 -22.67 -6.01
CA THR A 142 11.88 -21.63 -5.00
C THR A 142 11.88 -22.24 -3.61
N ILE A 143 10.97 -23.19 -3.32
CA ILE A 143 10.94 -23.92 -2.04
C ILE A 143 12.25 -24.65 -1.79
N ARG A 144 12.75 -25.42 -2.78
CA ARG A 144 14.02 -26.15 -2.65
C ARG A 144 15.18 -25.21 -2.38
N ARG A 145 15.35 -24.18 -3.22
CA ARG A 145 16.46 -23.23 -3.08
C ARG A 145 16.37 -22.47 -1.75
N GLN A 146 15.18 -22.11 -1.30
CA GLN A 146 15.01 -21.48 0.01
C GLN A 146 15.38 -22.41 1.17
N GLY A 147 15.05 -23.71 1.10
CA GLY A 147 15.41 -24.69 2.14
C GLY A 147 16.89 -25.07 2.19
N GLU A 148 17.69 -24.69 1.20
CA GLU A 148 19.16 -24.86 1.20
C GLU A 148 19.89 -23.74 1.97
N ARG A 149 19.15 -22.74 2.48
CA ARG A 149 19.65 -21.55 3.18
C ARG A 149 19.22 -21.56 4.63
#